data_AF-A0A1B6NTR8-F1
#
_entry.id   AF-A0A1B6NTR8-F1
#
_cell.length_a   1.000
_cell.length_b   1.000
_cell.length_c   1.000
_cell.angle_alpha   90.00
_cell.angle_beta   90.00
_cell.angle_gamma   90.00
#
_symmetry.space_group_name_H-M   'P 1'
#
loop_
_entity.id
_entity.type
_entity.pdbx_description
1 polymer ?
#
loop_
_entity_poly.entity_id
_entity_poly.type
_entity_poly.pdbx_seq_one_letter_code
_entity_poly.pdbx_strand_id
1 'polypeptide(L)'
;MGTLNREDKRYLAENFIAFFNRDYRKVAQLHADSGWVPQDTNIDEFEMAIRTVCEPIFQKPLAEISFGNVLLQLFNTARRFNMVVQPQLVLLQKTLLYIEGLGRQLYPQLDLWKTAKPFLENWMKEQIGFTAMMGKVKDNLPFWSEKLPEMPDLLYDSLQQMKRLPLQQQRAHLALLQEQKKTTQTTHLSVVGATFVLMTAIL
;
A
#
# COMPACT_ATOMS: atom_id res chain seq x y z
N MET A 1 -21.67 0.50 5.10
CA MET A 1 -20.84 -0.31 6.03
C MET A 1 -19.48 -0.46 5.38
N GLY A 2 -18.43 0.12 5.97
CA GLY A 2 -17.09 0.12 5.37
C GLY A 2 -16.42 -1.24 5.58
N THR A 3 -16.20 -2.01 4.51
CA THR A 3 -15.33 -3.18 4.56
C THR A 3 -13.89 -2.72 4.43
N LEU A 4 -13.06 -3.04 5.43
CA LEU A 4 -11.63 -2.75 5.38
C LEU A 4 -10.98 -3.52 4.22
N ASN A 5 -10.20 -2.82 3.38
CA ASN A 5 -9.45 -3.47 2.31
C ASN A 5 -8.35 -4.36 2.91
N ARG A 6 -7.83 -5.32 2.13
CA ARG A 6 -6.79 -6.25 2.56
C ARG A 6 -5.54 -5.54 3.07
N GLU A 7 -5.19 -4.41 2.46
CA GLU A 7 -4.05 -3.58 2.87
C GLU A 7 -4.30 -2.94 4.23
N ASP A 8 -5.49 -2.40 4.47
CA ASP A 8 -5.89 -1.83 5.77
C ASP A 8 -5.86 -2.89 6.88
N LYS A 9 -6.28 -4.13 6.59
CA LYS A 9 -6.27 -5.22 7.57
C LYS A 9 -4.84 -5.60 7.98
N ARG A 10 -3.94 -5.67 7.00
CA ARG A 10 -2.51 -5.94 7.24
C ARG A 10 -1.89 -4.79 8.02
N TYR A 11 -2.15 -3.55 7.62
CA TYR A 11 -1.72 -2.35 8.34
C TYR A 11 -2.15 -2.40 9.81
N LEU A 12 -3.44 -2.64 10.09
CA LEU A 12 -3.95 -2.71 11.46
C LEU A 12 -3.23 -3.79 12.27
N ALA A 13 -3.06 -4.98 11.69
CA ALA A 13 -2.39 -6.07 12.37
C ALA A 13 -0.91 -5.78 12.67
N GLU A 14 -0.16 -5.25 11.70
CA GLU A 14 1.23 -4.83 11.93
C GLU A 14 1.32 -3.71 12.98
N ASN A 15 0.37 -2.77 12.95
CA ASN A 15 0.30 -1.68 13.92
C ASN A 15 0.05 -2.19 15.34
N PHE A 16 -0.89 -3.13 15.51
CA PHE A 16 -1.16 -3.76 16.80
C PHE A 16 0.06 -4.53 17.33
N ILE A 17 0.76 -5.28 16.49
CA ILE A 17 1.99 -6.00 16.91
C ILE A 17 3.03 -5.01 17.41
N ALA A 18 3.31 -3.98 16.61
CA ALA A 18 4.29 -2.96 16.94
C ALA A 18 3.93 -2.29 18.27
N PHE A 19 2.66 -1.92 18.45
CA PHE A 19 2.16 -1.32 19.68
C PHE A 19 2.34 -2.23 20.92
N PHE A 20 1.97 -3.51 20.81
CA PHE A 20 2.10 -4.46 21.92
C PHE A 20 3.55 -4.83 22.25
N ASN A 21 4.42 -4.86 21.25
CA ASN A 21 5.84 -5.11 21.44
C ASN A 21 6.62 -3.84 21.84
N ARG A 22 5.91 -2.72 22.06
CA ARG A 22 6.49 -1.40 22.39
C ARG A 22 7.46 -0.88 21.32
N ASP A 23 7.27 -1.31 20.08
CA ASP A 23 7.97 -0.82 18.91
C ASP A 23 7.28 0.43 18.37
N TYR A 24 7.42 1.53 19.14
CA TYR A 24 6.80 2.81 18.79
C TYR A 24 7.37 3.39 17.48
N ARG A 25 8.62 3.05 17.14
CA ARG A 25 9.25 3.39 15.85
C ARG A 25 8.45 2.82 14.71
N LYS A 26 8.17 1.52 14.75
CA LYS A 26 7.38 0.83 13.74
C LYS A 26 5.95 1.34 13.69
N VAL A 27 5.34 1.68 14.83
CA VAL A 27 4.01 2.31 14.86
C VAL A 27 4.04 3.64 14.08
N ALA A 28 5.01 4.51 14.33
CA ALA A 28 5.13 5.79 13.64
C ALA A 28 5.36 5.62 12.13
N GLN A 29 6.26 4.73 11.74
CA GLN A 29 6.53 4.41 10.32
C GLN A 29 5.28 3.88 9.61
N LEU A 30 4.58 2.92 10.20
CA LEU A 30 3.36 2.36 9.59
C LEU A 30 2.31 3.43 9.33
N HIS A 31 2.13 4.38 10.24
CA HIS A 31 1.18 5.50 10.06
C HIS A 31 1.61 6.45 8.94
N ALA A 32 2.90 6.67 8.75
CA ALA A 32 3.43 7.48 7.65
C ALA A 32 3.33 6.77 6.30
N ASP A 33 3.75 5.50 6.24
CA ASP A 33 3.75 4.67 5.03
C ASP A 33 2.34 4.45 4.45
N SER A 34 1.32 4.44 5.33
CA SER A 34 -0.09 4.30 4.95
C SER A 34 -0.80 5.63 4.67
N GLY A 35 -0.09 6.76 4.82
CA GLY A 35 -0.63 8.09 4.55
C GLY A 35 -1.65 8.60 5.56
N TRP A 36 -1.70 8.03 6.78
CA TRP A 36 -2.56 8.57 7.85
C TRP A 36 -2.04 9.89 8.41
N VAL A 37 -0.73 10.10 8.37
CA VAL A 37 -0.07 11.37 8.70
C VAL A 37 0.56 11.98 7.45
N PRO A 38 0.74 13.31 7.41
CA PRO A 38 1.44 13.98 6.30
C PRO A 38 2.86 13.43 6.07
N GLN A 39 3.33 13.40 4.82
CA GLN A 39 4.64 12.83 4.46
C GLN A 39 5.83 13.61 5.03
N ASP A 40 5.64 14.89 5.38
CA ASP A 40 6.62 15.76 6.01
C ASP A 40 6.68 15.59 7.54
N THR A 41 5.87 14.69 8.11
CA THR A 41 5.86 14.41 9.55
C THR A 41 7.21 13.87 10.01
N ASN A 42 7.80 14.49 11.04
CA ASN A 42 9.00 13.97 11.69
C ASN A 42 8.67 12.68 12.46
N ILE A 43 9.17 11.54 11.94
CA ILE A 43 8.94 10.21 12.51
C ILE A 43 9.52 10.09 13.93
N ASP A 44 10.67 10.71 14.21
CA ASP A 44 11.31 10.66 15.53
C ASP A 44 10.43 11.40 16.57
N GLU A 45 9.90 12.57 16.20
CA GLU A 45 9.01 13.33 17.07
C GLU A 45 7.69 12.59 17.30
N PHE A 46 7.15 11.98 16.25
CA PHE A 46 5.91 11.22 16.35
C PHE A 46 6.06 9.96 17.21
N GLU A 47 7.15 9.22 17.04
CA GLU A 47 7.53 8.10 17.90
C GLU A 47 7.57 8.53 19.38
N MET A 48 8.27 9.63 19.68
CA MET A 48 8.43 10.13 21.05
C MET A 48 7.08 10.52 21.65
N ALA A 49 6.19 11.10 20.85
CA ALA A 49 4.85 11.43 21.30
C ALA A 49 4.03 10.19 21.67
N ILE A 50 4.05 9.16 20.81
CA ILE A 50 3.39 7.88 21.08
C ILE A 50 3.96 7.24 22.35
N ARG A 51 5.30 7.17 22.46
CA ARG A 51 5.99 6.62 23.64
C ARG A 51 5.58 7.32 24.93
N THR A 52 5.54 8.65 24.92
CA THR A 52 5.18 9.46 26.10
C THR A 52 3.79 9.11 26.64
N VAL A 53 2.84 8.80 25.75
CA VAL A 53 1.46 8.48 26.12
C VAL A 53 1.30 7.01 26.53
N CYS A 54 1.99 6.09 25.85
CA CYS A 54 1.76 4.65 26.00
C CYS A 54 2.68 3.94 26.99
N GLU A 55 3.88 4.43 27.20
CA GLU A 55 4.84 3.83 28.13
C GLU A 55 4.35 3.83 29.59
N PRO A 56 3.74 4.92 30.13
CA PRO A 56 3.40 5.00 31.56
C PRO A 56 2.34 4.01 32.04
N ILE A 57 1.56 3.43 31.13
CA ILE A 57 0.42 2.56 31.44
C ILE A 57 0.70 1.08 31.17
N PHE A 58 1.80 0.78 30.48
CA PHE A 58 2.10 -0.58 30.04
C PHE A 58 2.36 -1.48 31.26
N GLN A 59 1.78 -2.70 31.25
CA GLN A 59 1.89 -3.69 32.34
C GLN A 59 1.40 -3.23 33.73
N LYS A 60 0.59 -2.16 33.78
CA LYS A 60 -0.03 -1.72 35.03
C LYS A 60 -1.47 -2.21 35.14
N PRO A 61 -1.93 -2.52 36.36
CA PRO A 61 -3.32 -2.90 36.58
C PRO A 61 -4.26 -1.72 36.32
N LEU A 62 -5.50 -2.03 35.93
CA LEU A 62 -6.58 -1.06 35.67
C LEU A 62 -6.85 -0.08 36.81
N ALA A 63 -6.57 -0.47 38.06
CA ALA A 63 -6.67 0.40 39.23
C ALA A 63 -5.62 1.53 39.26
N GLU A 64 -4.48 1.35 38.61
CA GLU A 64 -3.33 2.28 38.65
C GLU A 64 -3.24 3.19 37.41
N ILE A 65 -4.02 2.90 36.36
CA ILE A 65 -4.00 3.65 35.11
C ILE A 65 -5.37 4.25 34.82
N SER A 66 -5.40 5.44 34.21
CA SER A 66 -6.61 5.97 33.59
C SER A 66 -6.60 5.68 32.09
N PHE A 67 -7.30 4.62 31.68
CA PHE A 67 -7.33 4.21 30.28
C PHE A 67 -8.03 5.27 29.41
N GLY A 68 -9.10 5.88 29.92
CA GLY A 68 -9.75 7.02 29.28
C GLY A 68 -8.81 8.20 29.02
N ASN A 69 -7.97 8.57 30.00
CA ASN A 69 -7.02 9.68 29.83
C ASN A 69 -5.96 9.37 28.76
N VAL A 70 -5.49 8.13 28.68
CA VAL A 70 -4.58 7.68 27.62
C VAL A 70 -5.20 7.84 26.25
N LEU A 71 -6.44 7.37 26.07
CA LEU A 71 -7.14 7.49 24.79
C LEU A 71 -7.27 8.95 24.38
N LEU A 72 -7.63 9.84 25.31
CA LEU A 72 -7.69 11.28 25.06
C LEU A 72 -6.32 11.84 24.62
N GLN A 73 -5.25 11.45 25.29
CA GLN A 73 -3.89 11.88 24.92
C GLN A 73 -3.46 11.33 23.55
N LEU A 74 -3.84 10.10 23.20
CA LEU A 74 -3.58 9.53 21.88
C LEU A 74 -4.31 10.32 20.79
N PHE A 75 -5.59 10.65 20.97
CA PHE A 75 -6.31 11.48 20.01
C PHE A 75 -5.75 12.90 19.90
N ASN A 76 -5.33 13.49 21.03
CA ASN A 76 -4.67 14.79 21.02
C ASN A 76 -3.34 14.75 20.26
N THR A 77 -2.56 13.68 20.46
CA THR A 77 -1.32 13.43 19.74
C THR A 77 -1.59 13.27 18.25
N ALA A 78 -2.56 12.42 17.87
CA ALA A 78 -2.97 12.25 16.48
C ALA A 78 -3.34 13.58 15.81
N ARG A 79 -4.14 14.42 16.48
CA ARG A 79 -4.50 15.75 15.98
C ARG A 79 -3.29 16.69 15.84
N ARG A 80 -2.33 16.64 16.77
CA ARG A 80 -1.10 17.45 16.72
C ARG A 80 -0.26 17.13 15.48
N PHE A 81 -0.26 15.87 15.04
CA PHE A 81 0.40 15.42 13.83
C PHE A 81 -0.51 15.45 12.58
N ASN A 82 -1.59 16.24 12.61
CA ASN A 82 -2.54 16.42 11.50
C ASN A 82 -3.16 15.10 10.98
N MET A 83 -3.26 14.08 11.83
CA MET A 83 -3.92 12.82 11.51
C MET A 83 -5.44 13.01 11.46
N VAL A 84 -6.09 12.54 10.40
CA VAL A 84 -7.55 12.63 10.25
C VAL A 84 -8.22 11.58 11.14
N VAL A 85 -8.61 11.99 12.34
CA VAL A 85 -9.38 11.15 13.27
C VAL A 85 -10.86 11.17 12.89
N GLN A 86 -11.43 9.98 12.61
CA GLN A 86 -12.86 9.86 12.31
C GLN A 86 -13.72 10.15 13.56
N PRO A 87 -14.80 10.95 13.44
CA PRO A 87 -15.66 11.29 14.58
C PRO A 87 -16.23 10.07 15.33
N GLN A 88 -16.54 8.97 14.62
CA GLN A 88 -17.01 7.73 15.26
C GLN A 88 -16.02 7.11 16.27
N LEU A 89 -14.72 7.31 16.08
CA LEU A 89 -13.71 6.80 17.01
C LEU A 89 -13.71 7.59 18.33
N VAL A 90 -14.19 8.83 18.31
CA VAL A 90 -14.42 9.64 19.52
C VAL A 90 -15.61 9.10 20.32
N LEU A 91 -16.66 8.59 19.66
CA LEU A 91 -17.82 8.01 20.36
C LEU A 91 -17.48 6.69 21.09
N LEU A 92 -16.52 5.90 20.60
CA LEU A 92 -16.06 4.68 21.29
C LEU A 92 -15.45 4.97 22.68
N GLN A 93 -14.99 6.20 22.91
CA GLN A 93 -14.41 6.60 24.18
C GLN A 93 -15.39 6.40 25.34
N LYS A 94 -16.67 6.75 25.17
CA LYS A 94 -17.68 6.61 26.24
C LYS A 94 -17.88 5.14 26.62
N THR A 95 -17.85 4.26 25.63
CA THR A 95 -17.92 2.81 25.84
C THR A 95 -16.69 2.30 26.58
N LEU A 96 -15.49 2.70 26.16
CA LEU A 96 -14.24 2.28 26.79
C LEU A 96 -14.11 2.80 28.22
N LEU A 97 -14.59 4.02 28.50
CA LEU A 97 -14.63 4.60 29.85
C LEU A 97 -15.60 3.85 30.76
N TYR A 98 -16.75 3.43 30.23
CA TYR A 98 -17.71 2.61 30.96
C TYR A 98 -17.13 1.23 31.28
N ILE A 99 -16.45 0.60 30.31
CA ILE A 99 -15.75 -0.68 30.51
C ILE A 99 -14.63 -0.53 31.55
N GLU A 100 -13.87 0.56 31.54
CA GLU A 100 -12.86 0.86 32.57
C GLU A 100 -13.50 0.96 33.97
N GLY A 101 -14.61 1.69 34.09
CA GLY A 101 -15.34 1.84 35.36
C GLY A 101 -15.81 0.50 35.91
N LEU A 102 -16.43 -0.34 35.08
CA LEU A 102 -16.83 -1.70 35.45
C LEU A 102 -15.63 -2.59 35.77
N GLY A 103 -14.57 -2.51 34.95
CA GLY A 103 -13.34 -3.28 35.13
C GLY A 103 -12.67 -2.98 36.46
N ARG A 104 -12.62 -1.71 36.89
CA ARG A 104 -12.08 -1.33 38.20
C ARG A 104 -12.90 -1.86 39.37
N GLN A 105 -14.24 -1.94 39.22
CA GLN A 105 -15.12 -2.47 40.26
C GLN A 105 -15.03 -3.99 40.38
N LEU A 106 -14.93 -4.70 39.24
CA LEU A 106 -14.99 -6.16 39.19
C LEU A 106 -13.61 -6.83 39.27
N TYR A 107 -12.59 -6.24 38.63
CA TYR A 107 -11.26 -6.83 38.50
C TYR A 107 -10.17 -5.74 38.47
N PRO A 108 -9.91 -5.05 39.59
CA PRO A 108 -8.99 -3.91 39.65
C PRO A 108 -7.55 -4.25 39.24
N GLN A 109 -7.13 -5.50 39.47
CA GLN A 109 -5.80 -6.00 39.13
C GLN A 109 -5.65 -6.46 37.67
N LEU A 110 -6.67 -6.20 36.83
CA LEU A 110 -6.65 -6.57 35.43
C LEU A 110 -5.57 -5.79 34.68
N ASP A 111 -4.55 -6.50 34.17
CA ASP A 111 -3.65 -5.99 33.14
C ASP A 111 -4.31 -6.19 31.76
N LEU A 112 -4.72 -5.08 31.16
CA LEU A 112 -5.41 -5.07 29.86
C LEU A 112 -4.55 -5.68 28.75
N TRP A 113 -3.25 -5.41 28.75
CA TRP A 113 -2.35 -5.86 27.68
C TRP A 113 -2.07 -7.34 27.81
N LYS A 114 -1.71 -7.81 29.00
CA LYS A 114 -1.45 -9.24 29.25
C LYS A 114 -2.69 -10.08 28.91
N THR A 115 -3.87 -9.57 29.22
CA THR A 115 -5.14 -10.27 29.00
C THR A 115 -5.58 -10.25 27.53
N ALA A 116 -5.38 -9.12 26.83
CA ALA A 116 -5.79 -8.98 25.44
C ALA A 116 -4.84 -9.68 24.44
N LYS A 117 -3.56 -9.85 24.80
CA LYS A 117 -2.53 -10.46 23.94
C LYS A 117 -2.97 -11.77 23.24
N PRO A 118 -3.47 -12.81 23.92
CA PRO A 118 -3.85 -14.06 23.26
C PRO A 118 -4.99 -13.89 22.23
N PHE A 119 -5.94 -12.98 22.48
CA PHE A 119 -7.03 -12.70 21.54
C PHE A 119 -6.52 -12.06 20.26
N LEU A 120 -5.59 -11.11 20.39
CA LEU A 120 -4.97 -10.44 19.24
C LEU A 120 -4.07 -11.39 18.45
N GLU A 121 -3.26 -12.22 19.10
CA GLU A 121 -2.44 -13.23 18.42
C GLU A 121 -3.30 -14.20 17.61
N ASN A 122 -4.46 -14.61 18.14
CA ASN A 122 -5.41 -15.45 17.41
C ASN A 122 -6.06 -14.70 16.24
N TRP A 123 -6.55 -13.48 16.46
CA TRP A 123 -7.11 -12.65 15.39
C TRP A 123 -6.11 -12.40 14.25
N MET A 124 -4.83 -12.19 14.59
CA MET A 124 -3.77 -12.05 13.61
C MET A 124 -3.53 -13.32 12.80
N LYS A 125 -3.52 -14.49 13.45
CA LYS A 125 -3.41 -15.78 12.74
C LYS A 125 -4.55 -15.97 11.75
N GLU A 126 -5.74 -15.49 12.07
CA GLU A 126 -6.90 -15.52 11.17
C GLU A 126 -6.77 -14.55 9.99
N GLN A 127 -6.14 -13.39 10.16
CA GLN A 127 -6.01 -12.37 9.10
C GLN A 127 -4.76 -12.51 8.23
N ILE A 128 -3.61 -12.84 8.82
CA ILE A 128 -2.30 -12.91 8.15
C ILE A 128 -1.83 -14.37 7.97
N GLY A 129 -2.34 -15.31 8.75
CA GLY A 129 -1.83 -16.68 8.75
C GLY A 129 -2.13 -17.48 7.48
N PHE A 130 -1.46 -18.64 7.37
CA PHE A 130 -1.60 -19.62 6.28
C PHE A 130 -3.07 -19.98 6.00
N THR A 131 -3.94 -19.95 7.00
CA THR A 131 -5.39 -20.18 6.87
C THR A 131 -6.09 -19.13 5.99
N ALA A 132 -5.72 -17.85 6.10
CA ALA A 132 -6.25 -16.78 5.24
C ALA A 132 -5.74 -16.92 3.78
N MET A 133 -4.52 -17.43 3.62
CA MET A 133 -3.97 -17.74 2.30
C MET A 133 -4.65 -18.97 1.68
N MET A 134 -4.90 -20.03 2.46
CA MET A 134 -5.57 -21.24 2.00
C MET A 134 -7.05 -20.99 1.67
N GLY A 135 -7.75 -20.18 2.47
CA GLY A 135 -9.09 -19.70 2.14
C GLY A 135 -9.13 -18.97 0.79
N LYS A 136 -8.16 -18.08 0.54
CA LYS A 136 -8.03 -17.38 -0.77
C LYS A 136 -7.76 -18.32 -1.93
N VAL A 137 -6.95 -19.35 -1.74
CA VAL A 137 -6.71 -20.36 -2.78
C VAL A 137 -8.00 -21.13 -3.07
N LYS A 138 -8.77 -21.50 -2.03
CA LYS A 138 -10.05 -22.19 -2.17
C LYS A 138 -11.13 -21.32 -2.84
N ASP A 139 -11.23 -20.05 -2.47
CA ASP A 139 -12.24 -19.13 -3.01
C ASP A 139 -11.96 -18.75 -4.46
N ASN A 140 -10.68 -18.67 -4.86
CA ASN A 140 -10.30 -18.43 -6.24
C ASN A 140 -10.18 -19.73 -7.05
N LEU A 141 -10.20 -20.91 -6.43
CA LEU A 141 -10.08 -22.20 -7.11
C LEU A 141 -11.00 -22.36 -8.34
N PRO A 142 -12.28 -21.92 -8.31
CA PRO A 142 -13.16 -22.00 -9.48
C PRO A 142 -12.63 -21.16 -10.66
N PHE A 143 -12.19 -19.93 -10.39
CA PHE A 143 -11.60 -19.05 -11.39
C PHE A 143 -10.32 -19.62 -12.00
N TRP A 144 -9.46 -20.22 -11.17
CA TRP A 144 -8.23 -20.85 -11.65
C TRP A 144 -8.53 -22.13 -12.44
N SER A 145 -9.54 -22.90 -12.07
CA SER A 145 -9.92 -24.11 -12.81
C SER A 145 -10.40 -23.82 -14.23
N GLU A 146 -11.03 -22.66 -14.46
CA GLU A 146 -11.53 -22.25 -15.77
C GLU A 146 -10.42 -21.61 -16.64
N LYS A 147 -9.44 -20.93 -16.02
CA LYS A 147 -8.40 -20.18 -16.73
C LYS A 147 -7.04 -20.87 -16.85
N LEU A 148 -6.70 -21.81 -15.98
CA LEU A 148 -5.47 -22.60 -16.08
C LEU A 148 -5.31 -23.38 -17.38
N PRO A 149 -6.37 -23.98 -17.97
CA PRO A 149 -6.22 -24.74 -19.21
C PRO A 149 -5.78 -23.88 -20.40
N GLU A 150 -6.14 -22.59 -20.44
CA GLU A 150 -5.84 -21.66 -21.53
C GLU A 150 -4.48 -20.95 -21.36
N MET A 151 -3.90 -20.95 -20.16
CA MET A 151 -2.63 -20.28 -19.85
C MET A 151 -1.41 -20.78 -20.63
N PRO A 152 -1.22 -22.10 -20.88
CA PRO A 152 -0.08 -22.60 -21.65
C PRO A 152 -0.07 -22.04 -23.07
N ASP A 153 -1.24 -22.00 -23.72
CA ASP A 153 -1.38 -21.50 -25.08
C ASP A 153 -1.14 -19.98 -25.14
N LEU A 154 -1.69 -19.21 -24.20
CA LEU A 154 -1.46 -17.76 -24.12
C LEU A 154 0.00 -17.39 -23.85
N LEU A 155 0.69 -18.16 -23.00
CA LEU A 155 2.11 -17.97 -22.72
C LEU A 155 2.96 -18.36 -23.93
N TYR A 156 2.63 -19.47 -24.59
CA TYR A 156 3.31 -19.92 -25.80
C TYR A 156 3.18 -18.90 -26.93
N ASP A 157 1.97 -18.40 -27.16
CA ASP A 157 1.68 -17.39 -28.18
C ASP A 157 2.36 -16.06 -27.88
N SER A 158 2.36 -15.62 -26.62
CA SER A 158 3.06 -14.40 -26.19
C SER A 158 4.58 -14.52 -26.38
N LEU A 159 5.16 -15.69 -26.08
CA LEU A 159 6.58 -15.96 -26.30
C LEU A 159 6.92 -16.00 -27.80
N GLN A 160 6.05 -16.60 -28.62
CA GLN A 160 6.21 -16.55 -30.07
C GLN A 160 6.12 -15.12 -30.61
N GLN A 161 5.21 -14.31 -30.09
CA GLN A 161 5.02 -12.92 -30.53
C GLN A 161 6.23 -12.04 -30.15
N MET A 162 6.76 -12.18 -28.93
CA MET A 162 8.00 -11.52 -28.53
C MET A 162 9.20 -11.91 -29.40
N LYS A 163 9.28 -13.17 -29.84
CA LYS A 163 10.33 -13.64 -30.75
C LYS A 163 10.20 -13.04 -32.16
N ARG A 164 8.99 -12.68 -32.59
CA ARG A 164 8.71 -12.10 -33.92
C ARG A 164 8.84 -10.57 -33.99
N LEU A 165 8.73 -9.87 -32.85
CA LEU A 165 8.90 -8.41 -32.75
C LEU A 165 10.18 -7.86 -33.42
N PRO A 166 11.39 -8.39 -33.15
CA PRO A 166 12.62 -7.83 -33.72
C PRO A 166 12.68 -7.95 -35.24
N LEU A 167 12.13 -9.03 -35.81
CA LEU A 167 12.06 -9.23 -37.27
C LEU A 167 11.09 -8.23 -37.92
N GLN A 168 9.98 -7.93 -37.26
CA GLN A 168 8.99 -6.97 -37.75
C GLN A 168 9.51 -5.53 -37.69
N GLN A 169 10.20 -5.17 -36.61
CA GLN A 169 10.89 -3.88 -36.48
C GLN A 169 11.99 -3.71 -37.54
N GLN A 170 12.78 -4.76 -37.80
CA GLN A 170 13.84 -4.70 -38.80
C GLN A 170 13.29 -4.53 -40.22
N ARG A 171 12.20 -5.23 -40.56
CA ARG A 171 11.51 -5.05 -41.86
C ARG A 171 10.92 -3.65 -42.01
N ALA A 172 10.28 -3.13 -40.97
CA ALA A 172 9.74 -1.77 -40.98
C ALA A 172 10.85 -0.72 -41.14
N HIS A 173 11.99 -0.90 -40.46
CA HIS A 173 13.14 0.00 -40.59
C HIS A 173 13.75 -0.04 -42.00
N LEU A 174 13.91 -1.23 -42.58
CA LEU A 174 14.40 -1.38 -43.96
C LEU A 174 13.45 -0.76 -45.00
N ALA A 175 12.14 -0.87 -44.79
CA ALA A 175 11.14 -0.25 -45.66
C ALA A 175 11.23 1.29 -45.61
N LEU A 176 11.42 1.88 -44.41
CA LEU A 176 11.66 3.32 -44.25
C LEU A 176 12.94 3.78 -44.94
N LEU A 177 14.04 3.02 -44.82
CA LEU A 177 15.29 3.33 -45.50
C LEU A 177 15.16 3.24 -47.03
N GLN A 178 14.36 2.31 -47.55
CA GLN A 178 14.08 2.21 -48.99
C GLN A 178 13.25 3.40 -49.48
N GLU A 179 12.27 3.85 -48.70
CA GLU A 179 11.49 5.05 -49.02
C GLU A 179 12.38 6.31 -49.07
N GLN A 180 13.26 6.49 -48.08
CA GLN A 180 14.21 7.60 -48.05
C GLN A 180 15.15 7.58 -49.27
N LYS A 181 15.62 6.42 -49.71
CA LYS A 181 16.45 6.33 -50.92
C LYS A 181 15.71 6.76 -52.18
N LYS A 182 14.43 6.37 -52.32
CA LYS A 182 13.60 6.78 -53.46
C LYS A 182 13.36 8.28 -53.49
N THR A 183 13.02 8.89 -52.36
CA THR A 183 12.78 10.35 -52.28
C THR A 183 14.04 11.18 -52.49
N THR A 184 15.19 10.71 -52.01
CA THR A 184 16.48 11.41 -52.20
C THR A 184 16.91 11.39 -53.68
N GLN A 185 16.74 10.26 -54.37
CA GLN A 185 17.06 10.17 -55.81
C GLN A 185 16.15 11.05 -56.68
N THR A 186 14.84 11.08 -56.41
CA THR A 186 13.91 11.91 -57.19
C THR A 186 14.10 13.40 -56.96
N THR A 187 14.44 13.80 -55.73
CA THR A 187 14.75 15.20 -55.40
C THR A 187 16.08 15.67 -56.00
N HIS A 188 17.13 14.83 -56.03
CA HIS A 188 18.37 15.20 -56.73
C HIS A 188 18.16 15.34 -58.25
N LEU A 189 17.37 14.46 -58.86
CA LEU A 189 17.09 14.53 -60.29
C LEU A 189 16.31 15.80 -60.67
N SER A 190 15.33 16.21 -59.84
CA SER A 190 14.55 17.42 -60.10
C SER A 190 15.35 18.72 -59.88
N VAL A 191 16.25 18.76 -58.88
CA VAL A 191 17.14 19.92 -58.64
C VAL A 191 18.18 20.07 -59.77
N VAL A 192 18.77 18.98 -60.25
CA VAL A 192 19.69 19.03 -61.40
C VAL A 192 18.96 19.47 -62.67
N GLY A 193 17.74 18.97 -62.91
CA GLY A 193 16.92 19.44 -64.03
C GLY A 193 16.60 20.95 -63.96
N ALA A 194 16.21 21.45 -62.79
CA ALA A 194 15.87 22.87 -62.60
C ALA A 194 17.08 23.80 -62.79
N THR A 195 18.27 23.40 -62.33
CA THR A 195 19.51 24.17 -62.53
C THR A 195 19.94 24.20 -63.99
N PHE A 196 19.74 23.11 -64.73
CA PHE A 196 20.03 23.07 -66.16
C PHE A 196 19.11 24.01 -66.97
N VAL A 197 17.81 24.01 -66.65
CA VAL A 197 16.82 24.92 -67.29
C VAL A 197 17.16 26.39 -67.02
N LEU A 198 17.55 26.73 -65.79
CA LEU A 198 17.95 28.10 -65.45
C LEU A 198 19.23 28.53 -66.17
N MET A 199 20.23 27.66 -66.34
CA MET A 199 21.44 27.99 -67.10
C MET A 199 21.17 28.17 -68.61
N THR A 200 20.27 27.39 -69.20
CA THR A 200 19.88 27.58 -70.61
C THR A 200 19.08 28.84 -70.87
N ALA A 201 18.42 29.42 -69.85
CA ALA A 201 17.64 30.64 -70.00
C ALA A 201 18.49 31.93 -69.89
N ILE A 202 19.74 31.83 -69.42
CA ILE A 202 20.66 32.95 -69.21
C ILE A 202 21.68 33.11 -70.35
N LEU A 203 21.86 32.07 -71.18
CA LEU A 203 22.77 32.07 -72.35
C LEU A 203 22.01 32.42 -73.64
#